data_AF-A0A7W0S7J3-F1
#
_entry.id   AF-A0A7W0S7J3-F1
#
_cell.length_a   1.000
_cell.length_b   1.000
_cell.length_c   1.000
_cell.angle_alpha   90.00
_cell.angle_beta   90.00
_cell.angle_gamma   90.00
#
_symmetry.space_group_name_H-M   'P 1'
#
loop_
_entity.id
_entity.type
_entity.pdbx_description
1 polymer ?
#
loop_
_entity_poly.entity_id
_entity_poly.type
_entity_poly.pdbx_seq_one_letter_code
_entity_poly.pdbx_strand_id
1 'polypeptide(L)' 'AWTYHDPRPGFGQIRDAVAFYPGRMDACLVDDELVLAQGGDFYGGWITSDVVGPFKGERDTSGW' A
#
# COMPACT_ATOMS: atom_id res chain seq x y z
N ALA A 1 -5.62 4.72 -9.69
CA ALA A 1 -6.43 4.36 -8.51
C ALA A 1 -7.55 3.44 -8.93
N TRP A 2 -8.12 2.67 -8.00
CA TRP A 2 -9.29 1.83 -8.21
C TRP A 2 -10.14 1.79 -6.94
N THR A 3 -11.32 1.17 -7.01
CA THR A 3 -12.20 0.97 -5.86
C THR A 3 -12.99 -0.33 -6.01
N TYR A 4 -13.57 -0.81 -4.92
CA TYR A 4 -14.46 -1.97 -4.89
C TYR A 4 -15.89 -1.52 -4.58
N HIS A 5 -16.72 -1.34 -5.62
CA HIS A 5 -18.13 -0.94 -5.45
C HIS A 5 -19.01 -2.07 -4.91
N ASP A 6 -18.67 -3.31 -5.22
CA ASP A 6 -19.36 -4.53 -4.77
C ASP A 6 -18.35 -5.52 -4.18
N PRO A 7 -17.83 -5.28 -2.96
CA PRO A 7 -16.86 -6.16 -2.33
C PRO A 7 -17.51 -7.49 -1.91
N ARG A 8 -16.72 -8.58 -1.95
CA ARG A 8 -17.19 -9.91 -1.52
C ARG A 8 -17.68 -9.89 -0.06
N PRO A 9 -18.61 -10.78 0.32
CA PRO A 9 -19.07 -10.92 1.70
C PRO A 9 -17.89 -10.99 2.69
N GLY A 10 -17.98 -10.25 3.79
CA GLY A 10 -16.91 -10.10 4.79
C GLY A 10 -15.97 -8.91 4.56
N PHE A 11 -15.93 -8.33 3.35
CA PHE A 11 -15.08 -7.17 3.02
C PHE A 11 -15.86 -5.87 2.85
N GLY A 12 -17.04 -5.74 3.49
CA GLY A 12 -17.89 -4.56 3.34
C GLY A 12 -17.22 -3.24 3.75
N GLN A 13 -16.22 -3.29 4.62
CA GLN A 13 -15.49 -2.09 5.11
C GLN A 13 -14.68 -1.37 4.02
N ILE A 14 -14.30 -2.05 2.94
CA ILE A 14 -13.54 -1.43 1.83
C ILE A 14 -14.45 -0.95 0.69
N ARG A 15 -15.78 -1.02 0.87
CA ARG A 15 -16.72 -0.55 -0.16
C ARG A 15 -16.46 0.92 -0.45
N ASP A 16 -16.33 1.26 -1.73
CA ASP A 16 -16.11 2.62 -2.23
C ASP A 16 -14.81 3.30 -1.71
N ALA A 17 -13.95 2.57 -0.99
CA ALA A 17 -12.64 3.05 -0.59
C ALA A 17 -11.71 3.20 -1.80
N VAL A 18 -10.85 4.23 -1.81
CA VAL A 18 -9.91 4.47 -2.90
C VAL A 18 -8.62 3.71 -2.63
N ALA A 19 -8.21 2.86 -3.56
CA ALA A 19 -6.96 2.15 -3.54
C ALA A 19 -5.97 2.70 -4.59
N PHE A 20 -4.72 2.84 -4.21
CA PHE A 20 -3.66 3.36 -5.06
C PHE A 20 -2.26 3.00 -4.54
N TYR A 21 -1.27 3.13 -5.42
CA TYR A 21 0.14 2.92 -5.11
C TYR A 21 0.73 4.24 -4.59
N PRO A 22 1.34 4.28 -3.39
CA PRO A 22 1.91 5.51 -2.84
C PRO A 22 3.07 6.03 -3.70
N GLY A 23 3.85 5.13 -4.32
CA GLY A 23 4.93 5.47 -5.25
C GLY A 23 4.47 6.09 -6.58
N ARG A 24 3.16 6.25 -6.82
CA ARG A 24 2.61 6.97 -7.98
C ARG A 24 2.04 8.36 -7.63
N MET A 25 2.19 8.79 -6.38
CA MET A 25 1.70 10.09 -5.88
C MET A 25 2.89 11.01 -5.56
N ASP A 26 2.64 12.31 -5.52
CA ASP A 26 3.66 13.29 -5.11
C ASP A 26 3.98 13.15 -3.61
N ALA A 27 2.96 12.93 -2.78
CA ALA A 27 3.09 12.64 -1.35
C ALA A 27 1.87 11.89 -0.81
N CYS A 28 2.11 10.98 0.14
CA CYS A 28 1.07 10.31 0.93
C CYS A 28 1.42 10.49 2.41
N LEU A 29 0.47 10.95 3.23
CA LEU A 29 0.69 11.14 4.66
C LEU A 29 -0.31 10.31 5.47
N VAL A 30 0.17 9.69 6.55
CA VAL A 30 -0.63 9.02 7.57
C VAL A 30 -0.24 9.65 8.91
N ASP A 31 -1.18 10.29 9.60
CA ASP A 31 -0.91 11.01 10.86
C ASP A 31 0.29 11.98 10.77
N ASP A 32 0.32 12.77 9.68
CA ASP A 32 1.42 13.69 9.31
C ASP A 32 2.77 13.02 9.01
N GLU A 33 2.87 11.70 9.06
CA GLU A 33 4.06 10.95 8.64
C GLU A 33 4.04 10.69 7.13
N LEU A 34 5.15 11.03 6.46
CA LEU A 34 5.33 10.73 5.04
C LEU A 34 5.52 9.22 4.84
N VAL A 35 4.63 8.61 4.06
CA VAL A 35 4.68 7.20 3.71
C VAL A 35 5.86 6.93 2.78
N LEU A 36 6.68 5.93 3.13
CA LEU A 36 7.67 5.37 2.23
C LEU A 36 7.01 4.27 1.38
N ALA A 37 7.08 4.42 0.05
CA ALA A 37 6.57 3.39 -0.85
C ALA A 37 7.45 2.14 -0.78
N GLN A 38 6.82 0.98 -0.60
CA GLN A 38 7.53 -0.30 -0.71
C GLN A 38 8.20 -0.44 -2.08
N GLY A 39 9.44 -0.92 -2.09
CA GLY A 39 10.25 -1.03 -3.31
C GLY A 39 9.58 -1.84 -4.43
N GLY A 40 9.93 -1.50 -5.67
CA GLY A 40 9.33 -2.07 -6.88
C GLY A 40 7.95 -1.49 -7.20
N ASP A 41 7.31 -2.00 -8.24
CA ASP A 41 6.02 -1.52 -8.75
C ASP A 41 4.85 -2.49 -8.54
N PHE A 42 5.13 -3.67 -7.96
CA PHE A 42 4.16 -4.75 -7.80
C PHE A 42 3.35 -4.66 -6.50
N TYR A 43 4.02 -4.55 -5.35
CA TYR A 43 3.39 -4.75 -4.04
C TYR A 43 2.55 -3.55 -3.55
N GLY A 44 2.95 -2.32 -3.89
CA GLY A 44 2.21 -1.12 -3.49
C GLY A 44 2.08 -0.90 -1.99
N GLY A 45 3.02 -1.43 -1.19
CA GLY A 45 3.00 -1.31 0.26
C GLY A 45 3.24 0.12 0.74
N TRP A 46 2.68 0.38 1.92
CA TRP A 46 2.73 1.65 2.65
C TRP A 46 3.58 1.43 3.90
N ILE A 47 4.75 2.05 3.96
CA ILE A 47 5.67 1.90 5.08
C ILE A 47 5.66 3.20 5.88
N THR A 48 5.33 3.08 7.16
CA THR A 48 5.38 4.13 8.20
C THR A 48 6.18 3.61 9.39
N SER A 49 6.39 4.41 10.44
CA SER A 49 7.13 3.98 11.63
C SER A 49 6.47 2.82 12.37
N ASP A 50 5.16 2.66 12.18
CA ASP A 50 4.35 1.60 12.78
C ASP A 50 4.43 0.27 12.02
N VAL A 51 4.92 0.29 10.77
CA VAL A 51 5.01 -0.89 9.92
C VAL A 51 6.46 -1.37 9.90
N VAL A 52 6.73 -2.54 10.47
CA VAL A 52 8.09 -3.12 10.57
C VAL A 52 8.28 -4.23 9.54
N GLY A 53 9.44 -4.23 8.88
CA GLY A 53 9.80 -5.19 7.83
C GLY A 53 10.09 -6.63 8.32
N PRO A 54 10.56 -7.51 7.42
CA PRO A 54 11.14 -7.21 6.11
C PRO A 54 10.10 -6.86 5.02
N PHE A 55 10.50 -6.02 4.07
CA PHE A 55 9.65 -5.61 2.95
C PHE A 55 10.09 -6.27 1.64
N LYS A 56 9.12 -6.70 0.83
CA LYS A 56 9.37 -7.29 -0.50
C LYS A 56 9.52 -6.20 -1.56
N GLY A 57 10.12 -6.54 -2.70
CA GLY A 57 10.13 -5.68 -3.89
C GLY A 57 11.41 -4.88 -4.13
N GLU A 58 12.36 -4.86 -3.19
CA GLU A 58 13.73 -4.48 -3.50
C GLU A 58 14.48 -5.64 -4.19
N ARG A 59 15.57 -5.29 -4.89
CA ARG A 59 16.49 -6.27 -5.48
C ARG A 59 16.93 -7.25 -4.38
N ASP A 60 16.88 -8.53 -4.69
CA ASP A 60 17.25 -9.63 -3.77
C ASP A 60 16.24 -9.95 -2.64
N THR A 61 15.06 -9.31 -2.61
CA THR A 61 13.93 -9.68 -1.70
C THR A 61 12.90 -10.63 -2.33
N SER A 62 13.14 -11.04 -3.58
CA SER A 62 12.31 -11.99 -4.35
C SER A 62 12.64 -13.43 -3.95
N GLY A 63 12.30 -13.77 -2.72
CA GLY A 63 12.36 -15.11 -2.13
C GLY A 63 11.32 -15.17 -1.04
N TRP A 64 10.68 -16.32 -0.86
CA TRP A 64 9.49 -16.48 -0.02
C TRP A 64 9.64 -15.94 1.39
#